data_AF-A0A2N2CB38-F1
#
_entry.id   AF-A0A2N2CB38-F1
#
_cell.length_a   1.000
_cell.length_b   1.000
_cell.length_c   1.000
_cell.angle_alpha   90.00
_cell.angle_beta   90.00
_cell.angle_gamma   90.00
#
_symmetry.space_group_name_H-M   'P 1'
#
loop_
_entity.id
_entity.type
_entity.pdbx_description
1 polymer ?
#
loop_
_entity_poly.entity_id
_entity_poly.type
_entity_poly.pdbx_seq_one_letter_code
_entity_poly.pdbx_strand_id
1 'polypeptide(L)'
;MKNLINSIENFLTDIYYKESSELHMDFIKITELLNETYENNPRNKNKLMKITMELMEVFLSKDLLKMADHLEYKVLKHIKGLEE
;
A
#
# COMPACT_ATOMS: atom_id res chain seq x y z
N MET A 1 8.46 -8.86 4.99
CA MET A 1 7.88 -7.53 5.25
C MET A 1 8.76 -6.40 4.73
N LYS A 2 10.08 -6.38 4.96
CA LYS A 2 11.02 -5.42 4.33
C LYS A 2 10.78 -5.08 2.84
N ASN A 3 10.57 -6.07 1.97
CA ASN A 3 10.31 -5.82 0.54
C ASN A 3 9.03 -5.00 0.27
N LEU A 4 7.98 -5.22 1.06
CA LEU A 4 6.72 -4.47 0.97
C LEU A 4 6.89 -3.04 1.47
N ILE A 5 7.54 -2.86 2.62
CA ILE A 5 7.81 -1.53 3.19
C ILE A 5 8.60 -0.68 2.20
N ASN A 6 9.70 -1.19 1.67
CA ASN A 6 10.53 -0.48 0.69
C ASN A 6 9.74 -0.14 -0.58
N SER A 7 8.86 -1.04 -1.04
CA SER A 7 8.03 -0.80 -2.23
C SER A 7 7.03 0.34 -1.99
N ILE A 8 6.42 0.40 -0.81
CA ILE A 8 5.51 1.50 -0.45
C ILE A 8 6.27 2.82 -0.32
N GLU A 9 7.44 2.84 0.32
CA GLU A 9 8.25 4.05 0.51
C GLU A 9 8.75 4.62 -0.85
N ASN A 10 9.14 3.74 -1.78
CA ASN A 10 9.48 4.15 -3.13
C ASN A 10 8.27 4.73 -3.87
N PHE A 11 7.13 4.06 -3.78
CA PHE A 11 5.90 4.53 -4.45
C PHE A 11 5.38 5.85 -3.89
N LEU A 12 5.51 6.07 -2.57
CA LEU A 12 5.22 7.36 -1.94
C LEU A 12 6.07 8.49 -2.53
N THR A 13 7.35 8.20 -2.82
CA THR A 13 8.22 9.17 -3.49
C THR A 13 7.74 9.39 -4.92
N ASP A 14 7.46 8.32 -5.65
CA ASP A 14 7.04 8.36 -7.05
C ASP A 14 5.73 9.14 -7.27
N ILE A 15 4.80 9.13 -6.32
CA ILE A 15 3.57 9.93 -6.38
C ILE A 15 3.85 11.42 -6.65
N TYR A 16 4.97 11.95 -6.16
CA TYR A 16 5.33 13.36 -6.34
C TYR A 16 6.10 13.66 -7.63
N TYR A 17 6.65 12.63 -8.30
CA TYR A 17 7.59 12.81 -9.43
C TYR A 17 7.14 12.15 -10.74
N LYS A 18 6.26 11.14 -10.69
CA LYS A 18 5.80 10.39 -11.86
C LYS A 18 4.38 10.79 -12.28
N GLU A 19 4.07 10.58 -13.55
CA GLU A 19 2.69 10.70 -14.02
C GLU A 19 1.82 9.54 -13.54
N SER A 20 0.50 9.77 -13.41
CA SER A 20 -0.44 8.74 -12.95
C SER A 20 -0.44 7.47 -13.80
N SER A 21 -0.09 7.56 -15.09
CA SER A 21 0.05 6.44 -16.02
C SER A 21 1.22 5.51 -15.66
N GLU A 22 2.29 6.06 -15.10
CA GLU A 22 3.50 5.34 -14.70
C GLU A 22 3.34 4.65 -13.34
N LEU A 23 2.45 5.19 -12.50
CA LEU A 23 2.18 4.66 -11.15
C LEU A 23 1.37 3.36 -11.13
N HIS A 24 0.70 2.99 -12.23
CA HIS A 24 -0.23 1.86 -12.23
C HIS A 24 0.46 0.52 -11.95
N MET A 25 1.64 0.29 -12.55
CA MET A 25 2.38 -0.96 -12.36
C MET A 25 2.96 -1.08 -10.95
N ASP A 26 3.47 0.01 -10.40
CA ASP A 26 4.01 0.06 -9.04
C ASP A 26 2.88 -0.18 -8.02
N PHE A 27 1.69 0.39 -8.27
CA PHE A 27 0.50 0.15 -7.46
C PHE A 27 0.08 -1.33 -7.44
N ILE A 28 -0.01 -1.97 -8.61
CA ILE A 28 -0.35 -3.41 -8.71
C ILE A 28 0.61 -4.24 -7.86
N LYS A 29 1.92 -4.00 -8.01
CA LYS A 29 2.95 -4.71 -7.25
C LYS A 29 2.79 -4.53 -5.73
N ILE A 30 2.43 -3.34 -5.26
CA ILE A 30 2.15 -3.10 -3.83
C ILE A 30 0.94 -3.93 -3.38
N THR A 31 -0.15 -3.96 -4.16
CA THR A 31 -1.34 -4.73 -3.79
C THR A 31 -1.10 -6.23 -3.75
N GLU A 32 -0.24 -6.77 -4.63
CA GLU A 32 0.19 -8.16 -4.62
C GLU A 32 1.00 -8.48 -3.34
N LEU A 33 2.01 -7.68 -3.03
CA LEU A 33 2.83 -7.84 -1.83
C LEU A 33 2.02 -7.69 -0.54
N LEU A 34 0.99 -6.83 -0.55
CA LEU A 34 0.02 -6.72 0.53
C LEU A 34 -0.74 -8.04 0.68
N ASN A 35 -1.35 -8.54 -0.38
CA ASN A 35 -2.09 -9.81 -0.35
C ASN A 35 -1.23 -10.99 0.15
N GLU A 36 0.00 -11.13 -0.35
CA GLU A 36 0.95 -12.15 0.13
C GLU A 36 1.22 -12.01 1.64
N THR A 37 1.40 -10.78 2.12
CA THR A 37 1.60 -10.52 3.55
C THR A 37 0.37 -10.95 4.35
N TYR A 38 -0.84 -10.88 3.78
CA TYR A 38 -2.09 -11.16 4.47
C TYR A 38 -2.35 -12.65 4.60
N GLU A 39 -2.07 -13.40 3.54
CA GLU A 39 -2.16 -14.86 3.55
C GLU A 39 -1.22 -15.47 4.60
N ASN A 40 -0.07 -14.84 4.80
CA ASN A 40 0.92 -15.27 5.80
C ASN A 40 0.67 -14.74 7.23
N ASN A 41 -0.33 -13.87 7.45
CA ASN A 41 -0.63 -13.27 8.76
C ASN A 41 -2.11 -13.45 9.17
N PRO A 42 -2.55 -14.69 9.49
CA PRO A 42 -3.96 -15.00 9.71
C PRO A 42 -4.61 -14.22 10.86
N ARG A 43 -3.85 -13.84 11.89
CA ARG A 43 -4.35 -13.03 13.02
C ARG A 43 -4.84 -11.64 12.60
N ASN A 44 -4.22 -11.04 11.58
CA ASN A 44 -4.50 -9.68 11.13
C ASN A 44 -5.21 -9.63 9.77
N LYS A 45 -5.50 -10.79 9.17
CA LYS A 45 -6.04 -10.93 7.80
C LYS A 45 -7.22 -10.00 7.51
N ASN A 46 -8.22 -9.94 8.38
CA ASN A 46 -9.41 -9.11 8.15
C ASN A 46 -9.10 -7.61 8.14
N LYS A 47 -8.26 -7.15 9.08
CA LYS A 47 -7.87 -5.73 9.18
C LYS A 47 -7.03 -5.32 7.97
N LEU A 48 -6.12 -6.20 7.58
CA LEU A 48 -5.24 -6.02 6.45
C LEU A 48 -6.00 -6.02 5.11
N MET A 49 -6.91 -6.98 4.91
CA MET A 49 -7.77 -7.02 3.72
C MET A 49 -8.62 -5.74 3.57
N LYS A 50 -9.15 -5.22 4.69
CA LYS A 50 -9.84 -3.93 4.70
C LYS A 50 -8.95 -2.78 4.23
N ILE A 51 -7.69 -2.73 4.66
CA ILE A 51 -6.73 -1.71 4.25
C ILE A 51 -6.45 -1.80 2.74
N THR A 52 -6.25 -2.99 2.16
CA THR A 52 -6.11 -3.12 0.70
C THR A 52 -7.34 -2.66 -0.05
N MET A 53 -8.55 -3.00 0.42
CA MET A 53 -9.78 -2.54 -0.21
C MET A 53 -9.88 -1.01 -0.21
N GLU A 54 -9.63 -0.38 0.94
CA GLU A 54 -9.63 1.09 1.04
C GLU A 54 -8.56 1.72 0.13
N LEU A 55 -7.37 1.10 0.03
CA LEU A 55 -6.31 1.56 -0.87
C LEU A 55 -6.73 1.48 -2.35
N MET A 56 -7.43 0.42 -2.76
CA MET A 56 -7.97 0.28 -4.12
C MET A 56 -9.02 1.36 -4.43
N GLU A 57 -9.93 1.64 -3.48
CA GLU A 57 -10.92 2.71 -3.63
C GLU A 57 -10.25 4.08 -3.81
N VAL A 58 -9.19 4.35 -3.05
CA VAL A 58 -8.42 5.60 -3.17
C VAL A 58 -7.71 5.67 -4.52
N PHE A 59 -7.10 4.57 -5.00
CA PHE A 59 -6.48 4.53 -6.32
C PHE A 59 -7.48 4.84 -7.44
N LEU A 60 -8.68 4.25 -7.36
CA LEU A 60 -9.75 4.49 -8.34
C LEU A 60 -10.26 5.93 -8.33
N SER A 61 -10.14 6.65 -7.19
CA SER A 61 -10.49 8.07 -7.12
C SER A 61 -9.53 8.98 -7.89
N LYS A 62 -8.36 8.47 -8.30
CA LYS A 62 -7.27 9.23 -8.96
C LYS A 62 -6.71 10.40 -8.14
N ASP A 63 -7.05 10.46 -6.85
CA ASP A 63 -6.52 11.43 -5.91
C ASP A 63 -5.18 10.92 -5.35
N LEU A 64 -4.10 11.37 -5.99
CA LEU A 64 -2.74 10.97 -5.65
C LEU A 64 -2.32 11.40 -4.23
N LEU A 65 -2.81 12.54 -3.74
CA LEU A 65 -2.51 13.01 -2.38
C LEU A 65 -3.20 12.12 -1.35
N LYS A 66 -4.48 11.83 -1.57
CA LYS A 66 -5.23 10.89 -0.71
C LYS A 66 -4.60 9.50 -0.73
N MET A 67 -4.06 9.07 -1.86
CA MET A 67 -3.34 7.80 -1.97
C MET A 67 -2.06 7.80 -1.14
N ALA A 68 -1.26 8.86 -1.21
CA ALA A 68 -0.06 9.01 -0.39
C ALA A 68 -0.41 8.99 1.10
N ASP A 69 -1.40 9.77 1.54
CA ASP A 69 -1.86 9.79 2.93
C ASP A 69 -2.30 8.40 3.41
N HIS A 70 -3.04 7.66 2.56
CA HIS A 70 -3.51 6.33 2.88
C HIS A 70 -2.35 5.34 3.06
N LEU A 71 -1.39 5.38 2.14
CA LEU A 71 -0.21 4.53 2.18
C LEU A 71 0.65 4.82 3.41
N GLU A 72 0.91 6.09 3.73
CA GLU A 72 1.75 6.46 4.86
C GLU A 72 1.10 6.15 6.21
N TYR A 73 -0.10 6.67 6.46
CA TYR A 73 -0.68 6.69 7.80
C TYR A 73 -1.53 5.46 8.13
N LYS A 74 -2.03 4.73 7.12
CA LYS A 74 -2.79 3.49 7.34
C LYS A 74 -1.98 2.25 7.01
N VAL A 75 -1.44 2.16 5.79
CA VAL A 75 -0.78 0.93 5.32
C VAL A 75 0.58 0.75 6.00
N LEU A 76 1.51 1.69 5.80
CA LEU A 76 2.89 1.60 6.27
C LEU A 76 2.95 1.56 7.80
N LYS A 77 2.23 2.46 8.47
CA LYS A 77 2.12 2.47 9.94
C LYS A 77 1.63 1.14 10.49
N HIS A 78 0.66 0.50 9.84
CA HIS A 78 0.14 -0.78 10.31
C HIS A 78 1.12 -1.92 10.07
N ILE A 79 1.76 -1.99 8.90
CA ILE A 79 2.74 -3.04 8.56
C ILE A 79 3.97 -2.97 9.46
N LYS A 80 4.50 -1.77 9.73
CA LYS A 80 5.65 -1.60 10.63
C LYS A 80 5.34 -2.11 12.05
N GLY A 81 4.13 -1.88 12.55
CA GLY A 81 3.67 -2.43 13.83
C GLY A 81 3.39 -3.94 13.85
N LEU A 82 3.58 -4.66 12.73
CA LEU A 82 3.55 -6.13 12.67
C LEU A 82 4.96 -6.75 12.72
N GLU A 83 6.02 -5.97 12.52
CA GLU A 83 7.41 -6.43 12.69
C GLU A 83 7.87 -6.37 14.16
N GLU A 84 7.14 -5.67 15.03
CA GLU A 84 7.33 -5.60 16.50
C GLU A 84 6.65 -6.76 17.24
#